data_AF-S7U238-F1
#
_entry.id   AF-S7U238-F1
#
_cell.length_a   1.000
_cell.length_b   1.000
_cell.length_c   1.000
_cell.angle_alpha   90.00
_cell.angle_beta   90.00
_cell.angle_gamma   90.00
#
_symmetry.space_group_name_H-M   'P 1'
#
loop_
_entity.id
_entity.type
_entity.pdbx_description
1 polymer ?
#
loop_
_entity_poly.entity_id
_entity_poly.type
_entity_poly.pdbx_seq_one_letter_code
_entity_poly.pdbx_strand_id
1 'polypeptide(L)'
;MKKTTMALVVVCALAALALSVSAGCGLKPAPMDISDFRFQCRFASSPGTSGRGDNNDGGGGVMGCDPFVQEQICNDYSSRLEAFNGDLQQCLNLCAQMRNEVASNRVYNPTCGSVTAQVDTICSLYCRRNYEQ
;
A
#
# COMPACT_ATOMS: atom_id res chain seq x y z
N MET A 1 27.21 51.14 43.48
CA MET A 1 25.97 50.68 44.13
C MET A 1 25.18 49.82 43.15
N LYS A 2 24.55 48.76 43.66
CA LYS A 2 24.12 47.53 42.98
C LYS A 2 23.07 47.77 41.88
N LYS A 3 23.29 47.14 40.71
CA LYS A 3 22.25 46.83 39.71
C LYS A 3 21.75 45.41 39.98
N THR A 4 20.46 45.26 40.25
CA THR A 4 19.77 43.95 40.26
C THR A 4 18.39 44.14 39.66
N THR A 5 18.27 43.78 38.38
CA THR A 5 16.98 43.49 37.76
C THR A 5 17.11 42.06 37.22
N MET A 6 16.70 41.09 38.04
CA MET A 6 16.47 39.72 37.59
C MET A 6 15.01 39.63 37.14
N ALA A 7 14.80 39.45 35.84
CA ALA A 7 13.56 38.91 35.31
C ALA A 7 13.87 38.15 34.02
N LEU A 8 13.17 37.03 33.85
CA LEU A 8 13.04 36.26 32.62
C LEU A 8 14.23 35.33 32.26
N VAL A 9 14.41 34.25 33.03
CA VAL A 9 14.91 33.00 32.41
C VAL A 9 13.71 32.32 31.78
N VAL A 10 13.58 32.64 30.51
CA VAL A 10 12.65 32.14 29.51
C VAL A 10 12.69 30.61 29.48
N VAL A 11 11.48 30.05 29.52
CA VAL A 11 11.07 28.71 29.11
C VAL A 11 11.83 28.29 27.83
N CYS A 12 12.91 27.53 27.97
CA CYS A 12 13.70 27.01 26.85
C CYS A 12 14.12 25.55 27.10
N ALA A 13 13.17 24.71 27.51
CA ALA A 13 13.39 23.27 27.69
C ALA A 13 12.43 22.41 26.84
N LEU A 14 12.04 22.91 25.66
CA LEU A 14 11.12 22.21 24.74
C LEU A 14 11.53 22.41 23.26
N ALA A 15 12.84 22.38 22.98
CA ALA A 15 13.37 22.52 21.61
C ALA A 15 14.35 21.39 21.22
N ALA A 16 14.20 20.19 21.79
CA ALA A 16 15.09 19.05 21.54
C ALA A 16 14.42 17.83 20.85
N LEU A 17 13.20 17.98 20.32
CA LEU A 17 12.45 16.86 19.70
C LEU A 17 12.02 17.10 18.25
N ALA A 18 12.53 18.14 17.57
CA ALA A 18 12.09 18.52 16.22
C ALA A 18 13.19 18.38 15.13
N LEU A 19 14.15 17.47 15.29
CA LEU A 19 15.25 17.27 14.34
C LEU A 19 15.45 15.79 13.96
N SER A 20 14.39 15.13 13.50
CA SER A 20 14.53 13.80 12.85
C SER A 20 13.48 13.49 11.78
N VAL A 21 12.77 14.50 11.25
CA VAL A 21 11.85 14.33 10.11
C VAL A 21 12.27 15.25 8.99
N SER A 22 13.31 14.86 8.24
CA SER A 22 13.59 15.30 6.84
C SER A 22 15.00 14.93 6.35
N ALA A 23 15.57 13.80 6.80
CA ALA A 23 16.53 13.07 5.98
C ALA A 23 15.74 12.14 5.04
N GLY A 24 14.97 12.75 4.12
CA GLY A 24 14.44 12.05 2.95
C GLY A 24 15.61 11.73 2.03
N CYS A 25 16.47 10.80 2.44
CA CYS A 25 17.48 10.23 1.56
C CYS A 25 16.73 9.62 0.37
N GLY A 26 16.98 10.12 -0.83
CA GLY A 26 16.45 9.62 -2.11
C GLY A 26 16.95 8.22 -2.47
N LEU A 27 16.98 7.31 -1.50
CA LEU A 27 17.20 5.89 -1.73
C LEU A 27 15.94 5.35 -2.38
N LYS A 28 16.06 5.03 -3.67
CA LYS A 28 15.04 4.26 -4.39
C LYS A 28 14.69 3.05 -3.52
N PRO A 29 13.41 2.83 -3.17
CA PRO A 29 13.01 1.69 -2.38
C PRO A 29 13.51 0.41 -3.05
N ALA A 30 13.94 -0.57 -2.23
CA ALA A 30 14.46 -1.83 -2.74
C ALA A 30 13.46 -2.49 -3.71
N PRO A 31 13.96 -3.21 -4.73
CA PRO A 31 13.13 -4.04 -5.59
C PRO A 31 12.23 -4.96 -4.75
N MET A 32 10.98 -5.14 -5.19
CA MET A 32 10.04 -6.04 -4.53
C MET A 32 10.13 -7.39 -5.24
N ASP A 33 10.48 -8.48 -4.53
CA ASP A 33 10.43 -9.82 -5.11
C ASP A 33 8.98 -10.31 -5.26
N ILE A 34 8.74 -11.29 -6.13
CA ILE A 34 7.49 -12.02 -6.26
C ILE A 34 7.05 -12.62 -4.91
N SER A 35 7.98 -13.07 -4.07
CA SER A 35 7.66 -13.56 -2.72
C SER A 35 7.06 -12.46 -1.84
N ASP A 36 7.60 -11.24 -1.89
CA ASP A 36 7.08 -10.07 -1.16
C ASP A 36 5.71 -9.66 -1.68
N PHE A 37 5.53 -9.70 -3.01
CA PHE A 37 4.24 -9.45 -3.64
C PHE A 37 3.18 -10.44 -3.13
N ARG A 38 3.49 -11.74 -3.17
CA ARG A 38 2.57 -12.80 -2.68
C ARG A 38 2.23 -12.62 -1.21
N PHE A 39 3.21 -12.27 -0.39
CA PHE A 39 3.00 -11.98 1.02
C PHE A 39 2.04 -10.80 1.19
N GLN A 40 2.34 -9.64 0.61
CA GLN A 40 1.49 -8.44 0.74
C GLN A 40 0.08 -8.67 0.19
N CYS A 41 -0.06 -9.42 -0.91
CA CYS A 41 -1.34 -9.76 -1.50
C CYS A 41 -2.22 -10.60 -0.57
N ARG A 42 -1.64 -11.55 0.18
CA ARG A 42 -2.36 -12.36 1.17
C ARG A 42 -2.91 -11.52 2.33
N PHE A 43 -2.34 -10.34 2.59
CA PHE A 43 -2.80 -9.42 3.62
C PHE A 43 -3.63 -8.24 3.08
N ALA A 44 -3.96 -8.24 1.78
CA ALA A 44 -4.77 -7.22 1.10
C ALA A 44 -6.24 -7.15 1.59
N SER A 45 -6.67 -8.05 2.47
CA SER A 45 -7.99 -8.02 3.13
C SER A 45 -7.90 -7.74 4.63
N SER A 46 -6.69 -7.59 5.19
CA SER A 46 -6.51 -7.45 6.63
C SER A 46 -7.06 -6.09 7.07
N PRO A 47 -7.97 -6.03 8.06
CA PRO A 47 -8.66 -4.80 8.49
C PRO A 47 -7.76 -3.73 9.17
N GLY A 48 -6.45 -3.76 8.95
CA GLY A 48 -5.47 -2.90 9.62
C GLY A 48 -4.81 -1.80 8.77
N THR A 49 -4.97 -1.79 7.44
CA THR A 49 -4.14 -0.92 6.56
C THR A 49 -4.90 0.06 5.68
N SER A 50 -6.23 0.00 5.64
CA SER A 50 -7.08 0.92 4.87
C SER A 50 -7.91 1.80 5.79
N GLY A 51 -7.31 2.30 6.87
CA GLY A 51 -7.90 3.31 7.73
C GLY A 51 -7.83 4.70 7.12
N ARG A 52 -8.53 4.95 6.00
CA ARG A 52 -8.81 6.31 5.52
C ARG A 52 -10.07 6.37 4.64
N GLY A 53 -11.22 6.48 5.31
CA GLY A 53 -12.55 6.69 4.71
C GLY A 53 -13.07 5.43 4.01
N ASP A 54 -14.22 4.86 4.33
CA ASP A 54 -15.51 5.53 4.43
C ASP A 54 -16.36 4.90 5.54
N ASN A 55 -16.70 5.71 6.54
CA ASN A 55 -17.65 5.37 7.58
C ASN A 55 -19.08 5.68 7.12
N ASN A 56 -19.59 5.01 6.08
CA ASN A 56 -20.94 5.26 5.58
C ASN A 56 -21.67 4.04 5.01
N ASP A 57 -21.44 2.83 5.53
CA ASP A 57 -22.38 1.73 5.32
C ASP A 57 -22.77 1.11 6.66
N GLY A 58 -23.96 1.49 7.12
CA GLY A 58 -24.58 0.97 8.32
C GLY A 58 -24.86 -0.53 8.20
N GLY A 59 -24.46 -1.26 9.26
CA GLY A 59 -25.08 -2.51 9.69
C GLY A 59 -25.45 -3.52 8.61
N GLY A 60 -24.49 -4.35 8.17
CA GLY A 60 -24.83 -5.51 7.34
C GLY A 60 -23.61 -6.27 6.84
N GLY A 61 -22.99 -7.07 7.72
CA GLY A 61 -22.06 -8.16 7.37
C GLY A 61 -20.85 -7.75 6.53
N VAL A 62 -19.68 -7.66 7.15
CA VAL A 62 -18.39 -7.66 6.46
C VAL A 62 -18.27 -9.02 5.74
N MET A 63 -18.86 -9.15 4.55
CA MET A 63 -18.56 -10.27 3.66
C MET A 63 -17.16 -9.99 3.13
N GLY A 64 -16.16 -10.38 3.92
CA GLY A 64 -14.79 -10.44 3.44
C GLY A 64 -14.75 -11.24 2.14
N CYS A 65 -13.82 -10.89 1.27
CA CYS A 65 -13.52 -11.75 0.12
C CYS A 65 -13.25 -13.17 0.62
N ASP A 66 -13.82 -14.16 -0.06
CA ASP A 66 -13.54 -15.56 0.26
C ASP A 66 -12.00 -15.79 0.20
N PRO A 67 -11.39 -16.38 1.23
CA PRO A 67 -9.93 -16.56 1.27
C PRO A 67 -9.37 -17.36 0.09
N PHE A 68 -10.12 -18.33 -0.45
CA PHE A 68 -9.69 -19.09 -1.62
C PHE A 68 -9.75 -18.23 -2.89
N VAL A 69 -10.78 -17.39 -3.01
CA VAL A 69 -10.88 -16.41 -4.10
C VAL A 69 -9.75 -15.39 -4.01
N GLN A 70 -9.45 -14.87 -2.82
CA GLN A 70 -8.31 -13.98 -2.62
C GLN A 70 -6.98 -14.66 -2.98
N GLU A 71 -6.77 -15.89 -2.54
CA GLU A 71 -5.57 -16.67 -2.89
C GLU A 71 -5.46 -16.87 -4.39
N GLN A 72 -6.57 -17.17 -5.08
CA GLN A 72 -6.61 -17.29 -6.53
C GLN A 72 -6.25 -15.97 -7.22
N ILE A 73 -6.84 -14.84 -6.81
CA ILE A 73 -6.48 -13.51 -7.34
C ILE A 73 -4.98 -13.24 -7.14
N CYS A 74 -4.43 -13.54 -5.97
CA CYS A 74 -3.01 -13.37 -5.68
C CYS A 74 -2.10 -14.26 -6.54
N ASN A 75 -2.52 -15.50 -6.77
CA ASN A 75 -1.79 -16.44 -7.62
C ASN A 75 -1.82 -16.00 -9.08
N ASP A 76 -2.97 -15.57 -9.59
CA ASP A 76 -3.13 -15.08 -10.96
C ASP A 76 -2.23 -13.85 -11.21
N TYR A 77 -2.23 -12.89 -10.29
CA TYR A 77 -1.35 -11.73 -10.36
C TYR A 77 0.13 -12.13 -10.30
N SER A 78 0.51 -12.92 -9.29
CA SER A 78 1.92 -13.26 -9.09
C SER A 78 2.49 -14.11 -10.22
N SER A 79 1.71 -15.03 -10.79
CA SER A 79 2.14 -15.85 -11.94
C SER A 79 2.38 -15.01 -13.19
N ARG A 80 1.53 -14.00 -13.44
CA ARG A 80 1.71 -13.11 -14.58
C ARG A 80 2.88 -12.15 -14.39
N LEU A 81 3.08 -11.64 -13.18
CA LEU A 81 4.25 -10.82 -12.84
C LEU A 81 5.56 -11.62 -12.94
N GLU A 82 5.56 -12.89 -12.54
CA GLU A 82 6.72 -13.78 -12.63
C GLU A 82 7.10 -14.09 -14.08
N ALA A 83 6.12 -14.23 -14.96
CA ALA A 83 6.33 -14.42 -16.40
C ALA A 83 6.56 -13.11 -17.18
N PHE A 84 6.37 -11.95 -16.55
CA PHE A 84 6.41 -10.67 -17.23
C PHE A 84 7.85 -10.24 -17.53
N ASN A 85 8.10 -9.90 -18.79
CA ASN A 85 9.34 -9.30 -19.26
C ASN A 85 9.02 -8.11 -20.16
N GLY A 86 9.29 -6.90 -19.68
CA GLY A 86 8.93 -5.66 -20.37
C GLY A 86 9.33 -4.42 -19.58
N ASP A 87 8.78 -3.27 -19.99
CA ASP A 87 9.00 -1.98 -19.32
C ASP A 87 7.93 -1.66 -18.26
N LEU A 88 8.13 -0.54 -17.56
CA LEU A 88 7.20 -0.05 -16.53
C LEU A 88 5.78 0.13 -17.06
N GLN A 89 5.61 0.72 -18.24
CA GLN A 89 4.29 1.02 -18.78
C GLN A 89 3.55 -0.26 -19.15
N GLN A 90 4.25 -1.23 -19.72
CA GLN A 90 3.74 -2.56 -20.01
C GLN A 90 3.35 -3.30 -18.72
N CYS A 91 4.14 -3.18 -17.65
CA CYS A 91 3.83 -3.76 -16.34
C CYS A 91 2.57 -3.13 -15.72
N LEU A 92 2.44 -1.80 -15.76
CA LEU A 92 1.24 -1.11 -15.27
C LEU A 92 -0.01 -1.46 -16.08
N ASN A 93 0.15 -1.61 -17.41
CA ASN A 93 -0.93 -2.08 -18.27
C ASN A 93 -1.36 -3.51 -17.94
N LEU A 94 -0.41 -4.40 -17.60
CA LEU A 94 -0.70 -5.76 -17.12
C LEU A 94 -1.54 -5.71 -15.83
N CYS A 95 -1.17 -4.89 -14.84
CA CYS A 95 -1.98 -4.73 -13.61
C CYS A 95 -3.42 -4.29 -13.92
N ALA A 96 -3.59 -3.28 -14.78
CA ALA A 96 -4.90 -2.79 -15.18
C ALA A 96 -5.73 -3.84 -15.94
N GLN A 97 -5.10 -4.63 -16.82
CA GLN A 97 -5.75 -5.74 -17.52
C GLN A 97 -6.24 -6.79 -16.52
N MET A 98 -5.38 -7.22 -15.58
CA MET A 98 -5.76 -8.20 -14.56
C MET A 98 -6.92 -7.70 -13.70
N ARG A 99 -6.94 -6.42 -13.33
CA ARG A 99 -8.08 -5.82 -12.60
C ARG A 99 -9.38 -5.95 -13.40
N ASN A 100 -9.34 -5.66 -14.70
CA ASN A 100 -10.52 -5.74 -15.56
C ASN A 100 -10.96 -7.20 -15.79
N GLU A 101 -10.02 -8.14 -15.91
CA GLU A 101 -10.30 -9.57 -15.96
C GLU A 101 -10.97 -10.05 -14.67
N VAL A 102 -10.45 -9.66 -13.51
CA VAL A 102 -11.03 -10.00 -12.21
C VAL A 102 -12.43 -9.38 -12.06
N ALA A 103 -12.58 -8.10 -12.41
CA ALA A 103 -13.86 -7.41 -12.33
C ALA A 103 -14.91 -7.97 -13.31
N SER A 104 -14.52 -8.43 -14.50
CA SER A 104 -15.45 -9.02 -15.47
C SER A 104 -15.83 -10.46 -15.14
N ASN A 105 -15.03 -11.15 -14.32
CA ASN A 105 -15.32 -12.52 -13.90
C ASN A 105 -16.40 -12.53 -12.80
N ARG A 106 -17.57 -13.08 -13.14
CA ARG A 106 -18.73 -13.19 -12.23
C ARG A 106 -18.44 -14.00 -10.96
N VAL A 107 -17.41 -14.85 -10.96
CA VAL A 107 -16.97 -15.61 -9.78
C VAL A 107 -16.39 -14.69 -8.70
N TYR A 108 -15.78 -13.57 -9.08
CA TYR A 108 -15.08 -12.68 -8.15
C TYR A 108 -15.92 -11.47 -7.69
N ASN A 109 -17.05 -11.20 -8.35
CA ASN A 109 -17.51 -9.84 -8.58
C ASN A 109 -18.17 -9.08 -7.39
N PRO A 110 -19.08 -9.60 -6.54
CA PRO A 110 -19.72 -8.69 -5.59
C PRO A 110 -18.93 -8.45 -4.30
N THR A 111 -18.14 -9.42 -3.80
CA THR A 111 -17.57 -9.36 -2.44
C THR A 111 -16.07 -9.10 -2.37
N CYS A 112 -15.33 -9.27 -3.48
CA CYS A 112 -13.87 -9.15 -3.50
C CYS A 112 -13.34 -7.83 -4.08
N GLY A 113 -14.21 -6.81 -4.23
CA GLY A 113 -13.82 -5.52 -4.83
C GLY A 113 -12.69 -4.81 -4.07
N SER A 114 -12.76 -4.79 -2.73
CA SER A 114 -11.74 -4.17 -1.87
C SER A 114 -10.38 -4.87 -1.95
N VAL A 115 -10.38 -6.21 -2.01
CA VAL A 115 -9.18 -7.02 -2.22
C VAL A 115 -8.60 -6.74 -3.59
N THR A 116 -9.41 -6.76 -4.64
CA THR A 116 -8.95 -6.51 -6.01
C THR A 116 -8.28 -5.14 -6.14
N ALA A 117 -8.86 -4.10 -5.53
CA ALA A 117 -8.27 -2.76 -5.51
C ALA A 117 -6.93 -2.70 -4.76
N GLN A 118 -6.81 -3.41 -3.64
CA GLN A 118 -5.54 -3.49 -2.90
C GLN A 118 -4.48 -4.30 -3.67
N VAL A 119 -4.86 -5.41 -4.31
CA VAL A 119 -3.94 -6.20 -5.13
C VAL A 119 -3.46 -5.40 -6.36
N ASP A 120 -4.33 -4.62 -7.00
CA ASP A 120 -3.96 -3.68 -8.07
C ASP A 120 -2.93 -2.62 -7.60
N THR A 121 -3.12 -2.12 -6.38
CA THR A 121 -2.18 -1.17 -5.74
C THR A 121 -0.82 -1.82 -5.49
N ILE A 122 -0.79 -3.03 -4.94
CA ILE A 122 0.45 -3.79 -4.69
C ILE A 122 1.13 -4.12 -6.02
N CYS A 123 0.38 -4.48 -7.07
CA CYS A 123 0.90 -4.74 -8.42
C CYS A 123 1.57 -3.49 -9.00
N SER A 124 0.91 -2.34 -8.90
CA SER A 124 1.48 -1.07 -9.35
C SER A 124 2.75 -0.70 -8.59
N LEU A 125 2.79 -0.98 -7.28
CA LEU A 125 3.98 -0.76 -6.45
C LEU A 125 5.13 -1.69 -6.86
N TYR A 126 4.84 -2.97 -7.12
CA TYR A 126 5.81 -3.93 -7.65
C TYR A 126 6.41 -3.42 -8.97
N CYS A 127 5.56 -2.98 -9.91
CA CYS A 127 6.02 -2.47 -11.20
C CYS A 127 6.96 -1.27 -11.05
N ARG A 128 6.61 -0.29 -10.21
CA ARG A 128 7.45 0.89 -9.98
C ARG A 128 8.78 0.54 -9.31
N ARG A 129 8.77 -0.35 -8.32
CA ARG A 129 10.01 -0.74 -7.63
C ARG A 129 10.99 -1.48 -8.54
N ASN A 130 10.49 -2.30 -9.47
CA ASN A 130 11.32 -3.16 -10.31
C ASN A 130 11.66 -2.57 -11.70
N TYR A 131 10.82 -1.71 -12.27
CA TYR A 131 10.95 -1.26 -13.67
C TYR A 131 11.09 0.25 -13.86
N GLU A 132 10.99 1.07 -12.80
CA GLU A 132 11.27 2.51 -12.87
C GLU A 132 12.80 2.71 -12.87
N GLN A 133 13.44 2.55 -14.03
CA GLN A 133 14.87 2.85 -14.21
C GLN A 133 15.09 4.30 -14.66
#